data_AF-A0A3D1V0H7-F1
#
_entry.id   AF-A0A3D1V0H7-F1
#
_cell.length_a   1.000
_cell.length_b   1.000
_cell.length_c   1.000
_cell.angle_alpha   90.00
_cell.angle_beta   90.00
_cell.angle_gamma   90.00
#
_symmetry.space_group_name_H-M   'P 1'
#
loop_
_entity.id
_entity.type
_entity.pdbx_description
1 polymer ?
#
loop_
_entity_poly.entity_id
_entity_poly.type
_entity_poly.pdbx_seq_one_letter_code
_entity_poly.pdbx_strand_id
1 'polypeptide(L)'
;MSMPRLVTVFITTIMMLSLALVITPIAAAESDNSTVVARNAIVIDAESGAVLFERAADEQAPPASLTKIFTAIASAEITAPDRPMTTTDA
;
A
#
# COMPACT_ATOMS: atom_id res chain seq x y z
N MET A 1 47.91 -33.20 -9.61
CA MET A 1 47.12 -32.30 -10.49
C MET A 1 48.01 -31.15 -10.91
N SER A 2 48.26 -30.95 -12.20
CA SER A 2 49.21 -29.92 -12.69
C SER A 2 48.75 -28.54 -12.23
N MET A 3 49.59 -27.83 -11.48
CA MET A 3 49.40 -26.48 -10.91
C MET A 3 48.54 -25.49 -11.74
N PRO A 4 48.67 -25.39 -13.09
CA PRO A 4 47.80 -24.52 -13.90
C PRO A 4 46.31 -24.89 -13.88
N ARG A 5 45.96 -26.18 -13.76
CA ARG A 5 44.57 -26.63 -13.74
C ARG A 5 43.84 -26.21 -12.46
N LEU A 6 44.55 -26.14 -11.34
CA LEU A 6 43.98 -25.70 -10.06
C LEU A 6 43.66 -24.19 -10.09
N VAL A 7 44.54 -23.39 -10.68
CA VAL A 7 44.37 -21.93 -10.81
C VAL A 7 43.20 -21.60 -11.73
N THR A 8 43.08 -22.27 -12.89
CA THR A 8 41.94 -22.07 -13.79
C THR A 8 40.62 -22.39 -13.13
N VAL A 9 40.53 -23.53 -12.42
CA VAL A 9 39.31 -23.92 -11.69
C VAL A 9 38.96 -22.84 -10.66
N PHE A 10 39.93 -22.40 -9.86
CA PHE A 10 39.71 -21.38 -8.85
C PHE A 10 39.19 -20.05 -9.44
N ILE A 11 39.79 -19.59 -10.54
CA ILE A 11 39.34 -18.37 -11.24
C ILE A 11 37.92 -18.54 -11.79
N THR A 12 37.62 -19.67 -12.44
CA THR A 12 36.28 -19.91 -12.98
C THR A 12 35.21 -19.97 -11.89
N THR A 13 35.52 -20.55 -10.74
CA THR A 13 34.58 -20.62 -9.61
C THR A 13 34.31 -19.23 -9.04
N ILE A 14 35.33 -18.39 -8.89
CA ILE A 14 35.16 -17.00 -8.43
C ILE A 14 34.34 -16.18 -9.43
N MET A 15 34.58 -16.35 -10.73
CA MET A 15 33.82 -15.67 -11.78
C MET A 15 32.34 -16.08 -11.76
N MET A 16 32.07 -17.37 -11.55
CA MET A 16 30.69 -17.87 -11.47
C MET A 16 29.98 -17.35 -10.21
N LEU A 17 30.68 -17.29 -9.08
CA LEU A 17 30.13 -16.83 -7.81
C LEU A 17 29.85 -15.31 -7.81
N SER A 18 30.75 -14.52 -8.41
CA SER A 18 30.55 -13.07 -8.59
C SER A 18 29.38 -12.78 -9.52
N LEU A 19 29.24 -13.53 -10.61
CA LEU A 19 28.08 -13.39 -11.51
C LEU A 19 26.77 -13.75 -10.81
N ALA A 20 26.74 -14.79 -9.98
CA ALA A 20 25.55 -15.16 -9.21
C ALA A 20 25.10 -14.03 -8.25
N LEU A 21 26.04 -13.29 -7.66
CA LEU A 21 25.75 -12.18 -6.75
C LEU A 21 25.14 -10.95 -7.44
N VAL A 22 25.38 -10.77 -8.74
CA VAL A 22 24.82 -9.65 -9.53
C VAL A 22 23.39 -9.93 -9.97
N ILE A 23 23.02 -11.21 -10.13
CA ILE A 23 21.71 -11.62 -10.66
C ILE A 23 20.68 -11.82 -9.53
N THR A 24 21.11 -11.90 -8.27
CA THR A 24 20.16 -11.99 -7.15
C THR A 24 19.37 -10.69 -7.04
N PRO A 25 18.03 -10.72 -7.16
CA PRO A 25 17.22 -9.54 -6.94
C PRO A 25 17.45 -9.07 -5.50
N ILE A 26 17.79 -7.79 -5.32
CA ILE A 26 17.76 -7.15 -4.02
C ILE A 26 16.29 -7.14 -3.60
N ALA A 27 15.93 -8.02 -2.67
CA ALA A 27 14.66 -7.92 -1.99
C ALA A 27 14.64 -6.55 -1.31
N ALA A 28 13.81 -5.64 -1.81
CA ALA A 28 13.54 -4.40 -1.12
C ALA A 28 13.01 -4.80 0.27
N ALA A 29 13.72 -4.40 1.32
CA ALA A 29 13.14 -4.46 2.64
C ALA A 29 11.91 -3.57 2.61
N GLU A 30 10.73 -4.20 2.64
CA GLU A 30 9.47 -3.52 2.97
C GLU A 30 9.75 -2.72 4.24
N SER A 31 9.77 -1.38 4.10
CA SER A 31 10.00 -0.50 5.24
C SER A 31 8.93 -0.83 6.27
N ASP A 32 9.37 -1.25 7.46
CA ASP A 32 8.53 -1.57 8.61
C ASP A 32 7.46 -0.48 8.74
N ASN A 33 6.26 -0.89 8.34
CA ASN A 33 5.15 -0.03 8.04
C ASN A 33 4.73 0.59 9.37
N SER A 34 4.63 1.93 9.42
CA SER A 34 3.88 2.64 10.47
C SER A 34 2.71 1.76 10.89
N THR A 35 2.72 1.25 12.13
CA THR A 35 1.78 0.21 12.52
C THR A 35 0.38 0.79 12.50
N VAL A 36 -0.31 0.63 11.37
CA VAL A 36 -1.71 1.03 11.25
C VAL A 36 -2.44 0.19 12.28
N VAL A 37 -3.16 0.79 13.21
CA VAL A 37 -3.87 0.07 14.27
C VAL A 37 -5.31 -0.30 13.88
N ALA A 38 -5.85 0.32 12.82
CA ALA A 38 -7.24 0.16 12.38
C ALA A 38 -7.52 -1.21 11.76
N ARG A 39 -8.45 -2.01 12.29
CA ARG A 39 -8.74 -3.37 11.74
C ARG A 39 -8.94 -3.39 10.22
N ASN A 40 -9.62 -2.37 9.68
CA ASN A 40 -9.88 -2.17 8.26
C ASN A 40 -9.28 -0.83 7.83
N ALA A 41 -8.55 -0.80 6.72
CA ALA A 41 -7.92 0.40 6.19
C ALA A 41 -7.71 0.31 4.67
N ILE A 42 -7.80 1.43 3.98
CA ILE A 42 -7.47 1.56 2.56
C ILE A 42 -6.90 2.95 2.29
N VAL A 43 -5.90 3.03 1.41
CA VAL A 43 -5.35 4.28 0.87
C VAL A 43 -5.42 4.20 -0.64
N ILE A 44 -6.07 5.18 -1.25
CA ILE A 44 -6.31 5.24 -2.69
C ILE A 44 -5.72 6.54 -3.20
N ASP A 45 -5.02 6.49 -4.32
CA ASP A 45 -4.69 7.68 -5.10
C ASP A 45 -5.98 8.29 -5.67
N ALA A 46 -6.28 9.52 -5.27
CA ALA A 46 -7.59 10.13 -5.54
C ALA A 46 -7.84 10.42 -7.04
N GLU A 47 -6.80 10.57 -7.85
CA GLU A 47 -6.92 10.89 -9.28
C GLU A 47 -7.04 9.63 -10.14
N SER A 48 -6.15 8.66 -9.94
CA SER A 48 -6.09 7.42 -10.73
C SER A 48 -6.98 6.30 -10.19
N GLY A 49 -7.38 6.36 -8.91
CA GLY A 49 -8.07 5.28 -8.22
C GLY A 49 -7.16 4.11 -7.84
N ALA A 50 -5.84 4.23 -7.98
CA ALA A 50 -4.90 3.17 -7.63
C ALA A 50 -4.89 2.92 -6.11
N VAL A 51 -5.00 1.66 -5.70
CA VAL A 51 -4.84 1.26 -4.29
C VAL A 51 -3.34 1.28 -3.95
N LEU A 52 -2.97 2.14 -3.02
CA LEU A 52 -1.59 2.28 -2.54
C LEU A 52 -1.32 1.43 -1.31
N PHE A 53 -2.36 1.14 -0.53
CA PHE A 53 -2.31 0.29 0.65
C PHE A 53 -3.71 -0.21 0.99
N GLU A 54 -3.83 -1.44 1.48
CA GLU A 54 -5.08 -1.99 1.99
C GLU A 54 -4.85 -2.99 3.13
N ARG A 55 -5.83 -3.07 4.03
CA ARG A 55 -5.96 -4.11 5.03
C ARG A 55 -7.43 -4.38 5.27
N ALA A 56 -7.88 -5.61 4.98
CA ALA A 56 -9.28 -6.03 5.17
C ALA A 56 -10.29 -5.01 4.59
N ALA A 57 -9.99 -4.44 3.42
CA ALA A 57 -10.75 -3.32 2.87
C ALA A 57 -12.19 -3.69 2.47
N ASP A 58 -12.41 -4.92 2.03
CA ASP A 58 -13.72 -5.43 1.61
C ASP A 58 -14.54 -6.07 2.75
N GLU A 59 -13.99 -6.17 3.95
CA GLU A 59 -14.74 -6.68 5.10
C GLU A 59 -15.78 -5.66 5.57
N GLN A 60 -17.02 -6.11 5.76
CA GLN A 60 -18.09 -5.24 6.22
C GLN A 60 -17.86 -4.77 7.65
N ALA A 61 -17.87 -3.46 7.84
CA ALA A 61 -17.80 -2.81 9.15
C ALA A 61 -18.85 -1.69 9.27
N PRO A 62 -19.36 -1.41 10.48
CA PRO A 62 -20.26 -0.27 10.67
C PRO A 62 -19.50 1.04 10.40
N PRO A 63 -20.00 1.93 9.51
CA PRO A 63 -19.30 3.17 9.15
C PRO A 63 -19.30 4.23 10.27
N ALA A 64 -20.10 4.04 11.33
CA ALA A 64 -20.26 5.02 12.41
C ALA A 64 -20.54 6.44 11.85
N SER A 65 -19.78 7.45 12.29
CA SER A 65 -19.95 8.81 11.77
C SER A 65 -19.48 9.02 10.33
N LEU A 66 -18.79 8.06 9.69
CA LEU A 66 -18.48 8.14 8.24
C LEU A 66 -19.74 8.19 7.38
N THR A 67 -20.88 7.70 7.88
CA THR A 67 -22.20 7.86 7.25
C THR A 67 -22.51 9.32 6.90
N LYS A 68 -21.97 10.28 7.66
CA LYS A 68 -22.18 11.71 7.39
C LYS A 68 -21.65 12.15 6.03
N ILE A 69 -20.68 11.45 5.43
CA ILE A 69 -20.20 11.74 4.07
C ILE A 69 -21.34 11.54 3.06
N PHE A 70 -22.04 10.41 3.15
CA PHE A 70 -23.21 10.14 2.28
C PHE A 70 -24.30 11.18 2.50
N THR A 71 -24.62 11.53 3.75
CA THR A 71 -25.59 12.58 4.06
C THR A 71 -25.19 13.94 3.48
N ALA A 72 -23.90 14.30 3.58
CA ALA A 72 -23.39 15.55 3.04
C ALA A 72 -23.52 15.62 1.52
N ILE A 73 -23.15 14.54 0.81
CA ILE A 73 -23.31 14.43 -0.64
C ILE A 73 -24.78 14.57 -1.03
N ALA A 74 -25.66 13.74 -0.44
CA ALA A 74 -27.09 13.79 -0.73
C ALA A 74 -27.70 15.17 -0.46
N SER A 75 -27.29 15.84 0.62
CA SER A 75 -27.77 17.19 0.94
C SER A 75 -27.30 18.23 -0.07
N ALA A 76 -26.04 18.16 -0.50
CA ALA A 76 -25.46 19.07 -1.47
C ALA A 76 -26.10 18.93 -2.87
N GLU A 77 -26.57 17.73 -3.23
CA GLU A 77 -27.26 17.48 -4.50
C GLU A 77 -28.68 18.06 -4.54
N ILE A 78 -29.36 18.13 -3.39
CA ILE A 78 -30.79 18.48 -3.33
C ILE A 78 -31.06 19.85 -2.70
N THR A 79 -30.06 20.52 -2.15
CA THR A 79 -30.22 21.78 -1.42
C THR A 79 -29.01 22.69 -1.57
N ALA A 80 -29.29 23.98 -1.76
CA ALA A 80 -28.26 25.02 -1.78
C ALA A 80 -27.63 25.19 -0.38
N PRO A 81 -26.30 25.39 -0.27
CA PRO A 81 -25.62 25.51 1.02
C PRO A 81 -26.12 26.64 1.92
N ASP A 82 -26.67 27.71 1.34
CA ASP A 82 -27.19 28.90 2.01
C ASP A 82 -28.70 28.82 2.32
N ARG A 83 -29.35 27.71 2.00
CA ARG A 83 -30.78 27.50 2.30
C ARG A 83 -31.00 27.56 3.82
N PRO A 84 -31.84 28.48 4.33
CA PRO A 84 -32.18 28.50 5.74
C PRO A 84 -32.87 27.21 6.16
N MET A 85 -32.43 26.63 7.28
CA MET A 85 -33.00 25.42 7.87
C MET A 85 -33.52 25.73 9.28
N THR A 86 -34.72 25.27 9.59
CA THR A 86 -35.26 25.33 10.96
C THR A 86 -34.87 24.06 11.70
N THR A 87 -34.25 24.21 12.87
CA THR A 87 -33.93 23.08 13.75
C THR A 87 -35.04 22.87 14.78
N THR A 88 -35.18 21.63 15.25
CA THR A 88 -36.06 21.29 16.37
C THR A 88 -35.20 20.83 17.54
N ASP A 89 -35.68 21.03 18.77
CA ASP A 89 -35.08 20.41 19.95
C ASP A 89 -35.12 18.87 19.85
N ALA A 90 -34.17 18.22 20.53
CA ALA A 90 -34.01 16.77 20.51
C ALA A 90 -35.07 16.03 21.34
#